data_AF-A0A832RIR3-F1
#
_entry.id   AF-A0A832RIR3-F1
#
_cell.length_a   1.000
_cell.length_b   1.000
_cell.length_c   1.000
_cell.angle_alpha   90.00
_cell.angle_beta   90.00
_cell.angle_gamma   90.00
#
_symmetry.space_group_name_H-M   'P 1'
#
loop_
_entity.id
_entity.type
_entity.pdbx_description
1 polymer ?
#
loop_
_entity_poly.entity_id
_entity_poly.type
_entity_poly.pdbx_seq_one_letter_code
_entity_poly.pdbx_strand_id
1 'polypeptide(L)'
;MSNIRTIRVLVKLVPIIIALRKDRRQWVKSEGKDIDQKKFRKNANRILNTFISLGPVYIKLGQWLSSRADLLPQPYLEELSKLQDDVPAESFEKIKPILERDLGNLDKFSSINTKAISGASLGQVYLAKIKDQDVIVKVKRPGIEKIIEQDIEVLKKVLPIAMRFVDPNLRFSAGSMLSQFIETIHEELDYTIESKNLKTIKKNLARHYNVKIPEVYDDYSTKNVLT
;
A
#
# COMPACT_ATOMS: atom_id res chain seq x y z
N MET A 1 18.32 12.01 11.63
CA MET A 1 17.88 10.70 11.07
C MET A 1 17.36 10.78 9.62
N SER A 2 16.57 11.80 9.23
CA SER A 2 15.98 11.96 7.87
C SER A 2 17.00 11.90 6.71
N ASN A 3 18.18 12.51 6.84
CA ASN A 3 19.15 12.59 5.74
C ASN A 3 19.80 11.23 5.39
N ILE A 4 20.11 10.41 6.40
CA ILE A 4 20.67 9.05 6.18
C ILE A 4 19.64 8.17 5.47
N ARG A 5 18.37 8.22 5.91
CA ARG A 5 17.27 7.52 5.25
C ARG A 5 17.10 7.96 3.80
N THR A 6 17.13 9.28 3.56
CA THR A 6 17.03 9.88 2.21
C THR A 6 18.13 9.37 1.29
N ILE A 7 19.40 9.41 1.75
CA ILE A 7 20.55 8.92 0.97
C ILE A 7 20.40 7.42 0.67
N ARG A 8 20.03 6.62 1.67
CA ARG A 8 19.81 5.17 1.49
C ARG A 8 18.74 4.88 0.45
N VAL A 9 17.63 5.62 0.49
CA VAL A 9 16.55 5.51 -0.49
C VAL A 9 17.03 5.91 -1.88
N LEU A 10 17.71 7.04 -2.01
CA LEU A 10 18.26 7.52 -3.28
C LEU A 10 19.20 6.48 -3.92
N VAL A 11 20.14 5.95 -3.14
CA VAL A 11 21.09 4.93 -3.62
C VAL A 11 20.38 3.68 -4.14
N LYS A 12 19.28 3.27 -3.49
CA LYS A 12 18.47 2.13 -3.93
C LYS A 12 17.63 2.45 -5.17
N LEU A 13 17.01 3.64 -5.24
CA LEU A 13 16.05 3.99 -6.29
C LEU A 13 16.68 4.50 -7.58
N VAL A 14 17.80 5.23 -7.54
CA VAL A 14 18.41 5.83 -8.75
C VAL A 14 18.73 4.79 -9.83
N PRO A 15 19.39 3.64 -9.53
CA PRO A 15 19.66 2.62 -10.56
C PRO A 15 18.38 2.06 -11.19
N ILE A 16 17.32 1.94 -10.38
CA ILE A 16 16.02 1.44 -10.81
C ILE A 16 15.31 2.43 -11.73
N ILE A 17 15.30 3.71 -11.37
CA ILE A 17 14.69 4.76 -12.18
C ILE A 17 15.39 4.84 -13.55
N ILE A 18 16.71 4.71 -13.58
CA ILE A 18 17.49 4.70 -14.83
C ILE A 18 17.13 3.47 -15.69
N ALA A 19 17.04 2.28 -15.08
CA ALA A 19 16.64 1.07 -15.78
C ALA A 19 15.23 1.17 -16.36
N LEU A 20 14.27 1.63 -15.53
CA LEU A 20 12.88 1.83 -15.94
C LEU A 20 12.76 2.85 -17.07
N ARG A 21 13.52 3.96 -17.05
CA ARG A 21 13.56 4.93 -18.16
C ARG A 21 13.97 4.26 -19.46
N LYS A 22 15.04 3.45 -19.44
CA LYS A 22 15.55 2.76 -20.64
C LYS A 22 14.52 1.77 -21.18
N ASP A 23 13.94 0.96 -20.30
CA ASP A 23 12.94 -0.03 -20.67
C ASP A 23 11.65 0.64 -21.17
N ARG A 24 11.20 1.72 -20.55
CA ARG A 24 10.03 2.48 -21.00
C ARG A 24 10.23 3.10 -22.38
N ARG A 25 11.39 3.70 -22.65
CA ARG A 25 11.74 4.23 -23.98
C ARG A 25 11.74 3.14 -25.03
N GLN A 26 12.29 1.97 -24.70
CA GLN A 26 12.26 0.81 -25.59
C GLN A 26 10.83 0.35 -25.84
N TRP A 27 10.02 0.20 -24.78
CA TRP A 27 8.62 -0.20 -24.85
C TRP A 27 7.78 0.72 -25.74
N VAL A 28 7.91 2.04 -25.57
CA VAL A 28 7.19 3.02 -26.39
C VAL A 28 7.66 2.97 -27.85
N LYS A 29 8.97 2.86 -28.09
CA LYS A 29 9.52 2.80 -29.45
C LYS A 29 9.08 1.55 -30.21
N SER A 30 8.94 0.42 -29.52
CA SER A 30 8.56 -0.85 -30.14
C SER A 30 7.07 -1.16 -30.03
N GLU A 31 6.25 -0.22 -29.53
CA GLU A 31 4.82 -0.45 -29.25
C GLU A 31 4.56 -1.70 -28.40
N GLY A 32 5.49 -2.03 -27.51
CA GLY A 32 5.46 -3.25 -26.70
C GLY A 32 5.80 -4.55 -27.43
N LYS A 33 6.11 -4.50 -28.73
CA LYS A 33 6.57 -5.65 -29.54
C LYS A 33 8.08 -5.83 -29.44
N ASP A 34 8.56 -7.05 -29.71
CA ASP A 34 10.00 -7.39 -29.79
C ASP A 34 10.86 -6.93 -28.60
N ILE A 35 10.25 -6.87 -27.41
CA ILE A 35 10.97 -6.53 -26.18
C ILE A 35 11.68 -7.76 -25.61
N ASP A 36 12.85 -7.53 -25.00
CA ASP A 36 13.50 -8.56 -24.18
C ASP A 36 12.72 -8.73 -22.87
N GLN A 37 11.74 -9.64 -22.89
CA GLN A 37 10.90 -9.91 -21.72
C GLN A 37 11.71 -10.36 -20.50
N LYS A 38 12.81 -11.11 -20.70
CA LYS A 38 13.65 -11.58 -19.59
C LYS A 38 14.31 -10.40 -18.89
N LYS A 39 14.86 -9.46 -19.66
CA LYS A 39 15.44 -8.22 -19.11
C LYS A 39 14.39 -7.37 -18.38
N PHE A 40 13.21 -7.17 -18.98
CA PHE A 40 12.14 -6.37 -18.36
C PHE A 40 11.68 -6.98 -17.04
N ARG A 41 11.40 -8.30 -17.01
CA ARG A 41 11.02 -9.01 -15.78
C ARG A 41 12.11 -8.96 -14.71
N LYS A 42 13.39 -9.09 -15.10
CA LYS A 42 14.53 -8.94 -14.17
C LYS A 42 14.57 -7.55 -13.52
N ASN A 43 14.39 -6.50 -14.32
CA ASN A 43 14.38 -5.13 -13.80
C ASN A 43 13.14 -4.86 -12.94
N ALA A 44 11.97 -5.35 -13.34
CA ALA A 44 10.74 -5.26 -12.58
C ALA A 44 10.84 -5.96 -11.21
N ASN A 45 11.41 -7.17 -11.18
CA ASN A 45 11.67 -7.89 -9.93
C ASN A 45 12.65 -7.15 -9.01
N ARG A 46 13.63 -6.42 -9.59
CA ARG A 46 14.52 -5.55 -8.81
C ARG A 46 13.76 -4.38 -8.17
N ILE A 47 12.76 -3.80 -8.84
CA ILE A 47 11.88 -2.78 -8.26
C ILE A 47 11.07 -3.37 -7.11
N LEU A 48 10.41 -4.51 -7.36
CA LEU A 48 9.61 -5.25 -6.38
C LEU A 48 10.40 -5.48 -5.08
N ASN A 49 11.57 -6.13 -5.17
CA ASN A 49 12.41 -6.40 -4.00
C ASN A 49 12.90 -5.13 -3.32
N THR A 50 13.14 -4.07 -4.08
CA THR A 50 13.56 -2.79 -3.50
C THR A 50 12.43 -2.16 -2.70
N PHE A 51 11.21 -2.13 -3.23
CA PHE A 51 10.05 -1.61 -2.52
C PHE A 51 9.75 -2.40 -1.25
N ILE A 52 9.81 -3.73 -1.30
CA ILE A 52 9.73 -4.60 -0.11
C ILE A 52 10.81 -4.20 0.92
N SER A 53 12.07 -4.08 0.48
CA SER A 53 13.18 -3.74 1.37
C SER A 53 13.14 -2.30 1.93
N LEU A 54 12.37 -1.42 1.31
CA LEU A 54 12.20 -0.03 1.73
C LEU A 54 11.03 0.15 2.68
N GLY A 55 10.08 -0.79 2.69
CA GLY A 55 9.01 -0.87 3.69
C GLY A 55 7.64 -0.39 3.20
N PRO A 56 6.68 -0.23 4.13
CA PRO A 56 5.25 -0.09 3.84
C PRO A 56 4.88 0.99 2.82
N VAL A 57 5.49 2.17 2.90
CA VAL A 57 5.20 3.28 1.97
C VAL A 57 5.59 2.94 0.54
N TYR A 58 6.70 2.25 0.34
CA TYR A 58 7.18 1.89 -0.99
C TYR A 58 6.44 0.67 -1.54
N ILE A 59 5.99 -0.25 -0.68
CA ILE A 59 5.05 -1.30 -1.04
C ILE A 59 3.75 -0.66 -1.56
N LYS A 60 3.19 0.31 -0.83
CA LYS A 60 2.03 1.08 -1.28
C LYS A 60 2.26 1.84 -2.57
N LEU A 61 3.43 2.48 -2.73
CA LEU A 61 3.80 3.13 -3.98
C LEU A 61 3.81 2.15 -5.15
N GLY A 62 4.35 0.95 -4.95
CA GLY A 62 4.33 -0.10 -5.97
C GLY A 62 2.95 -0.61 -6.30
N GLN A 63 2.07 -0.80 -5.31
CA GLN A 63 0.66 -1.16 -5.53
C GLN A 63 -0.08 -0.07 -6.32
N TRP A 64 0.17 1.21 -5.99
CA TRP A 64 -0.41 2.35 -6.70
C TRP A 64 0.13 2.45 -8.15
N LEU A 65 1.42 2.17 -8.36
CA LEU A 65 2.01 2.13 -9.70
C LEU A 65 1.54 0.92 -10.52
N SER A 66 1.27 -0.23 -9.90
CA SER A 66 0.83 -1.44 -10.60
C SER A 66 -0.59 -1.35 -11.17
N SER A 67 -1.40 -0.39 -10.69
CA SER A 67 -2.72 -0.10 -11.28
C SER A 67 -2.67 0.93 -12.41
N ARG A 68 -1.47 1.46 -12.73
CA ARG A 68 -1.27 2.58 -13.66
C ARG A 68 -0.57 2.13 -14.94
N ALA A 69 -1.34 1.49 -15.82
CA ALA A 69 -0.85 1.00 -17.11
C ALA A 69 -0.30 2.12 -18.04
N ASP A 70 -0.66 3.37 -17.79
CA ASP A 70 -0.11 4.55 -18.45
C ASP A 70 1.35 4.85 -18.08
N LEU A 71 1.82 4.33 -16.93
CA LEU A 71 3.13 4.64 -16.36
C LEU A 71 4.17 3.56 -16.63
N LEU A 72 3.77 2.29 -16.54
CA LEU A 72 4.68 1.15 -16.53
C LEU A 72 4.43 0.18 -17.69
N PRO A 73 5.50 -0.40 -18.29
CA PRO A 73 5.36 -1.51 -19.24
C PRO A 73 4.68 -2.72 -18.59
N GLN A 74 3.98 -3.54 -19.39
CA GLN A 74 3.21 -4.70 -18.91
C GLN A 74 4.00 -5.64 -17.96
N PRO A 75 5.26 -6.03 -18.25
CA PRO A 75 6.02 -6.89 -17.33
C PRO A 75 6.28 -6.29 -15.95
N TYR A 76 6.27 -4.96 -15.83
CA TYR A 76 6.41 -4.27 -14.53
C TYR A 76 5.11 -4.30 -13.75
N LEU A 77 3.95 -4.14 -14.42
CA LEU A 77 2.63 -4.24 -13.78
C LEU A 77 2.43 -5.65 -13.19
N GLU A 78 2.76 -6.69 -13.95
CA GLU A 78 2.67 -8.10 -13.54
C GLU A 78 3.56 -8.44 -12.34
N GLU A 79 4.77 -7.89 -12.27
CA GLU A 79 5.67 -8.16 -11.14
C GLU A 79 5.29 -7.33 -9.91
N LEU A 80 4.88 -6.07 -10.07
CA LEU A 80 4.49 -5.23 -8.94
C LEU A 80 3.12 -5.59 -8.37
N SER A 81 2.24 -6.25 -9.12
CA SER A 81 0.97 -6.76 -8.57
C SER A 81 1.18 -7.77 -7.44
N LYS A 82 2.34 -8.46 -7.41
CA LYS A 82 2.75 -9.33 -6.30
C LYS A 82 2.96 -8.58 -4.97
N LEU A 83 3.06 -7.25 -4.98
CA LEU A 83 3.06 -6.46 -3.74
C LEU A 83 1.72 -6.51 -3.00
N GLN A 84 0.67 -7.04 -3.62
CA GLN A 84 -0.60 -7.32 -2.96
C GLN A 84 -0.51 -8.56 -2.05
N ASP A 85 0.55 -9.35 -2.16
CA ASP A 85 0.79 -10.53 -1.32
C ASP A 85 1.19 -10.16 0.12
N ASP A 86 1.03 -11.12 1.02
CA ASP A 86 1.08 -10.94 2.47
C ASP A 86 2.40 -10.33 2.97
N VAL A 87 2.30 -9.17 3.64
CA VAL A 87 3.42 -8.57 4.37
C VAL A 87 3.48 -9.21 5.77
N PRO A 88 4.66 -9.53 6.32
CA PRO A 88 4.76 -10.16 7.64
C PRO A 88 4.07 -9.33 8.75
N ALA A 89 3.26 -9.99 9.56
CA ALA A 89 2.59 -9.37 10.70
C ALA A 89 3.55 -9.20 11.89
N GLU A 90 3.39 -8.10 12.62
CA GLU A 90 3.95 -7.89 13.96
C GLU A 90 3.24 -8.79 14.99
N SER A 91 3.89 -9.03 16.12
CA SER A 91 3.30 -9.79 17.23
C SER A 91 2.02 -9.13 17.75
N PHE A 92 1.06 -9.95 18.17
CA PHE A 92 -0.19 -9.47 18.77
C PHE A 92 0.04 -8.59 19.99
N GLU A 93 1.11 -8.82 20.76
CA GLU A 93 1.51 -8.00 21.91
C GLU A 93 1.72 -6.53 21.54
N LYS A 94 2.19 -6.22 20.32
CA LYS A 94 2.33 -4.84 19.86
C LYS A 94 1.02 -4.24 19.36
N ILE A 95 0.06 -5.08 18.96
CA ILE A 95 -1.25 -4.66 18.46
C ILE A 95 -2.27 -4.47 19.59
N LYS A 96 -2.23 -5.33 20.60
CA LYS A 96 -3.14 -5.31 21.74
C LYS A 96 -3.29 -3.92 22.38
N PRO A 97 -2.22 -3.13 22.62
CA PRO A 97 -2.36 -1.77 23.15
C PRO A 97 -3.14 -0.82 22.25
N ILE A 98 -3.08 -1.00 20.92
CA ILE A 98 -3.85 -0.19 19.96
C ILE A 98 -5.34 -0.54 20.09
N LEU A 99 -5.66 -1.84 20.13
CA LEU A 99 -7.01 -2.32 20.35
C LEU A 99 -7.57 -1.80 21.67
N GLU A 100 -6.84 -1.96 22.79
CA GLU A 100 -7.30 -1.53 24.11
C GLU A 100 -7.51 -0.02 24.21
N ARG A 101 -6.60 0.78 23.62
CA ARG A 101 -6.71 2.23 23.59
C ARG A 101 -7.94 2.71 22.81
N ASP A 102 -8.18 2.12 21.64
CA ASP A 102 -9.24 2.57 20.72
C ASP A 102 -10.60 1.99 21.07
N LEU A 103 -10.66 0.76 21.59
CA LEU A 103 -11.89 0.01 21.79
C LEU A 103 -12.25 -0.21 23.27
N GLY A 104 -11.35 0.12 24.19
CA GLY A 104 -11.52 -0.14 25.62
C GLY A 104 -11.28 -1.62 25.96
N ASN A 105 -12.10 -2.17 26.87
CA ASN A 105 -12.00 -3.58 27.24
C ASN A 105 -12.30 -4.49 26.03
N LEU A 106 -11.38 -5.41 25.72
CA LEU A 106 -11.50 -6.37 24.62
C LEU A 106 -12.48 -7.51 24.91
N ASP A 107 -12.98 -7.65 26.14
CA ASP A 107 -14.03 -8.62 26.53
C ASP A 107 -15.35 -8.41 25.75
N LYS A 108 -15.51 -7.27 25.06
CA LYS A 108 -16.61 -7.07 24.12
C LYS A 108 -16.55 -7.98 22.89
N PHE A 109 -15.40 -8.57 22.61
CA PHE A 109 -15.25 -9.68 21.66
C PHE A 109 -15.38 -11.00 22.44
N SER A 110 -16.19 -11.93 21.92
CA SER A 110 -16.31 -13.28 22.48
C SER A 110 -14.99 -14.05 22.38
N SER A 111 -14.21 -13.80 21.34
CA SER A 111 -12.81 -14.24 21.21
C SER A 111 -12.07 -13.45 20.15
N ILE A 112 -10.75 -13.36 20.25
CA ILE A 112 -9.87 -12.81 19.21
C ILE A 112 -8.74 -13.82 18.98
N ASN A 113 -8.55 -14.25 17.73
CA ASN A 113 -7.40 -15.06 17.36
C ASN A 113 -6.16 -14.16 17.32
N THR A 114 -5.16 -14.45 18.15
CA THR A 114 -3.93 -13.65 18.23
C THR A 114 -2.99 -13.88 17.05
N LYS A 115 -3.23 -14.91 16.23
CA LYS A 115 -2.54 -15.11 14.96
C LYS A 115 -3.22 -14.27 13.88
N ALA A 116 -2.48 -13.33 13.30
CA ALA A 116 -2.97 -12.53 12.18
C ALA A 116 -3.27 -13.43 10.98
N ILE A 117 -4.41 -13.20 10.32
CA ILE A 117 -4.75 -13.80 9.02
C ILE A 117 -3.82 -13.24 7.95
N SER A 118 -3.60 -11.92 8.00
CA SER A 118 -2.79 -11.18 7.03
C SER A 118 -2.14 -9.99 7.70
N GLY A 119 -0.90 -9.70 7.32
CA GLY A 119 -0.21 -8.48 7.76
C GLY A 119 -0.33 -7.37 6.74
N ALA A 120 -1.53 -7.03 6.25
CA ALA A 120 -1.77 -5.96 5.27
C ALA A 120 -0.77 -4.77 5.30
N SER A 121 -0.49 -4.17 4.14
CA SER A 121 0.57 -3.15 4.01
C SER A 121 0.61 -2.04 5.10
N LEU A 122 -0.52 -1.49 5.54
CA LEU A 122 -0.59 -0.47 6.61
C LEU A 122 -1.16 -0.99 7.94
N GLY A 123 -1.60 -2.25 8.00
CA GLY A 123 -2.36 -2.81 9.10
C GLY A 123 -2.15 -4.32 9.28
N GLN A 124 -2.95 -4.92 10.14
CA GLN A 124 -2.97 -6.35 10.39
C GLN A 124 -4.41 -6.80 10.57
N VAL A 125 -4.72 -7.97 10.05
CA VAL A 125 -6.07 -8.50 9.98
C VAL A 125 -6.17 -9.71 10.88
N TYR A 126 -7.17 -9.74 11.75
CA TYR A 126 -7.39 -10.79 12.74
C TYR A 126 -8.79 -11.37 12.61
N LEU A 127 -8.92 -12.68 12.88
CA LEU A 127 -10.22 -13.31 13.07
C LEU A 127 -10.67 -13.08 14.51
N ALA A 128 -11.91 -12.66 14.70
CA ALA A 128 -12.52 -12.54 16.03
C ALA A 128 -13.98 -12.98 15.99
N LYS A 129 -14.62 -13.01 17.16
CA LYS A 129 -16.06 -13.29 17.31
C LYS A 129 -16.77 -12.19 18.08
N ILE A 130 -17.97 -11.82 17.62
CA ILE A 130 -18.92 -10.97 18.33
C ILE A 130 -20.24 -11.72 18.42
N LYS A 131 -20.71 -12.04 19.64
CA LYS A 131 -21.98 -12.78 19.86
C LYS A 131 -22.07 -14.04 18.97
N ASP A 132 -20.97 -14.81 18.94
CA ASP A 132 -20.78 -16.02 18.12
C ASP A 132 -20.72 -15.85 16.59
N GLN A 133 -20.76 -14.62 16.08
CA GLN A 133 -20.52 -14.33 14.67
C GLN A 133 -19.04 -14.06 14.40
N ASP A 134 -18.49 -14.72 13.38
CA ASP A 134 -17.12 -14.46 12.91
C ASP A 134 -17.03 -13.07 12.29
N VAL A 135 -16.05 -12.29 12.74
CA VAL A 135 -15.76 -10.94 12.24
C VAL A 135 -14.27 -10.79 11.94
N ILE A 136 -13.97 -9.81 11.09
CA ILE A 136 -12.60 -9.50 10.71
C ILE A 136 -12.21 -8.19 11.37
N VAL A 137 -11.17 -8.21 12.20
CA VAL A 137 -10.67 -7.03 12.89
C VAL A 137 -9.38 -6.58 12.21
N LYS A 138 -9.45 -5.47 11.49
CA LYS A 138 -8.30 -4.82 10.86
C LYS A 138 -7.77 -3.72 11.80
N VAL A 139 -6.50 -3.80 12.17
CA VAL A 139 -5.85 -2.85 13.09
C VAL A 139 -4.66 -2.21 12.40
N LYS A 140 -4.44 -0.91 12.60
CA LYS A 140 -3.23 -0.25 12.10
C LYS A 140 -1.95 -0.87 12.66
N ARG A 141 -0.88 -0.81 11.88
CA ARG A 141 0.45 -1.17 12.36
C ARG A 141 0.94 -0.16 13.40
N PRO A 142 1.63 -0.62 14.46
CA PRO A 142 2.18 0.28 15.48
C PRO A 142 3.19 1.27 14.86
N GLY A 143 3.01 2.56 15.14
CA GLY A 143 3.92 3.61 14.68
C GLY A 143 3.90 3.88 13.18
N ILE A 144 2.95 3.33 12.43
CA ILE A 144 2.90 3.44 10.96
C ILE A 144 2.76 4.89 10.47
N GLU A 145 2.04 5.74 11.21
CA GLU A 145 1.85 7.16 10.89
C GLU A 145 3.19 7.90 10.81
N LYS A 146 4.04 7.71 11.82
CA LYS A 146 5.39 8.31 11.86
C LYS A 146 6.29 7.78 10.73
N ILE A 147 6.17 6.50 10.39
CA ILE A 147 6.93 5.91 9.26
C ILE A 147 6.48 6.57 7.95
N ILE A 148 5.17 6.74 7.77
CA ILE A 148 4.58 7.37 6.59
C ILE A 148 5.04 8.81 6.44
N GLU A 149 4.92 9.63 7.49
CA GLU A 149 5.36 11.02 7.46
C GLU A 149 6.84 11.14 7.07
N GLN A 150 7.70 10.30 7.65
CA GLN A 150 9.14 10.31 7.35
C GLN A 150 9.42 9.90 5.90
N ASP A 151 8.77 8.87 5.39
CA ASP A 151 8.99 8.39 4.04
C ASP A 151 8.34 9.30 2.98
N ILE A 152 7.24 9.98 3.29
CA ILE A 152 6.68 11.05 2.44
C ILE A 152 7.70 12.18 2.27
N GLU A 153 8.33 12.64 3.35
CA GLU A 153 9.37 13.67 3.29
C GLU A 153 10.58 13.20 2.46
N VAL A 154 10.92 11.92 2.54
CA VAL A 154 11.97 11.34 1.69
C VAL A 154 11.54 11.32 0.23
N LEU A 155 10.31 10.90 -0.09
CA LEU A 155 9.78 10.88 -1.46
C LEU A 155 9.77 12.28 -2.07
N LYS A 156 9.36 13.30 -1.32
CA LYS A 156 9.42 14.71 -1.76
C LYS A 156 10.84 15.15 -2.12
N LYS A 157 11.85 14.74 -1.34
CA LYS A 157 13.27 15.04 -1.61
C LYS A 157 13.85 14.23 -2.77
N VAL A 158 13.37 13.01 -2.97
CA VAL A 158 13.80 12.12 -4.05
C VAL A 158 13.20 12.54 -5.39
N LEU A 159 11.97 13.06 -5.39
CA LEU A 159 11.21 13.40 -6.60
C LEU A 159 12.00 14.29 -7.58
N PRO A 160 12.61 15.43 -7.19
CA PRO A 160 13.37 16.28 -8.11
C PRO A 160 14.55 15.54 -8.77
N ILE A 161 15.20 14.65 -8.04
CA ILE A 161 16.34 13.86 -8.53
C ILE A 161 15.82 12.80 -9.52
N ALA A 162 14.75 12.09 -9.15
CA ALA A 162 14.09 11.12 -10.02
C ALA A 162 13.65 11.77 -11.35
N MET A 163 13.12 13.00 -11.30
CA MET A 163 12.68 13.74 -12.49
C MET A 163 13.78 13.98 -13.52
N ARG A 164 15.06 14.09 -13.10
CA ARG A 164 16.19 14.19 -14.05
C ARG A 164 16.28 12.95 -14.96
N PHE A 165 15.80 11.80 -14.48
CA PHE A 165 15.85 10.52 -15.16
C PHE A 165 14.50 10.09 -15.77
N VAL A 166 13.41 10.81 -15.56
CA VAL A 166 12.08 10.48 -16.13
C VAL A 166 11.86 11.23 -17.45
N ASP A 167 11.05 10.66 -18.37
CA ASP A 167 10.75 11.28 -19.67
C ASP A 167 10.01 12.62 -19.50
N PRO A 168 10.25 13.63 -20.36
CA PRO A 168 9.69 14.97 -20.20
C PRO A 168 8.17 15.01 -20.00
N ASN A 169 7.41 14.18 -20.72
CA ASN A 169 5.95 14.13 -20.64
C ASN A 169 5.44 13.73 -19.24
N LEU A 170 6.15 12.84 -18.53
CA LEU A 170 5.78 12.45 -17.16
C LEU A 170 6.27 13.45 -16.12
N ARG A 171 7.28 14.27 -16.43
CA ARG A 171 7.79 15.26 -15.47
C ARG A 171 6.72 16.29 -15.10
N PHE A 172 5.87 16.65 -16.06
CA PHE A 172 4.79 17.61 -15.84
C PHE A 172 3.75 17.10 -14.84
N SER A 173 3.46 15.79 -14.86
CA SER A 173 2.45 15.17 -14.00
C SER A 173 3.00 14.55 -12.71
N ALA A 174 4.31 14.38 -12.59
CA ALA A 174 4.91 13.62 -11.48
C ALA A 174 4.65 14.25 -10.10
N GLY A 175 4.59 15.58 -10.00
CA GLY A 175 4.22 16.28 -8.77
C GLY A 175 2.77 15.98 -8.35
N SER A 176 1.84 16.07 -9.31
CA SER A 176 0.43 15.74 -9.08
C SER A 176 0.24 14.26 -8.75
N MET A 177 0.97 13.37 -9.41
CA MET A 177 0.97 11.93 -9.14
C MET A 177 1.45 11.63 -7.71
N LEU A 178 2.55 12.26 -7.27
CA LEU A 178 3.02 12.11 -5.89
C LEU A 178 1.98 12.66 -4.90
N SER A 179 1.35 13.78 -5.22
CA SER A 179 0.32 14.38 -4.35
C SER A 179 -0.89 13.46 -4.22
N GLN A 180 -1.38 12.90 -5.33
CA GLN A 180 -2.46 11.92 -5.33
C GLN A 180 -2.09 10.66 -4.52
N PHE A 181 -0.87 10.16 -4.68
CA PHE A 181 -0.39 9.02 -3.90
C PHE A 181 -0.34 9.33 -2.39
N ILE A 182 0.13 10.52 -2.01
CA ILE A 182 0.16 10.98 -0.60
C ILE A 182 -1.26 11.06 -0.04
N GLU A 183 -2.20 11.62 -0.80
CA GLU A 183 -3.61 11.68 -0.43
C GLU A 183 -4.19 10.29 -0.20
N THR A 184 -4.03 9.37 -1.16
CA THR A 184 -4.49 7.98 -1.01
C THR A 184 -3.90 7.28 0.22
N ILE A 185 -2.61 7.48 0.52
CA ILE A 185 -2.02 6.90 1.74
C ILE A 185 -2.64 7.48 3.01
N HIS A 186 -2.90 8.78 3.06
CA HIS A 186 -3.55 9.38 4.22
C HIS A 186 -5.00 8.93 4.38
N GLU A 187 -5.73 8.76 3.27
CA GLU A 187 -7.08 8.19 3.32
C GLU A 187 -7.07 6.75 3.85
N GLU A 188 -6.12 5.92 3.40
CA GLU A 188 -5.97 4.56 3.91
C GLU A 188 -5.53 4.48 5.39
N LEU A 189 -4.95 5.57 5.92
CA LEU A 189 -4.68 5.71 7.34
C LEU A 189 -5.90 6.12 8.15
N ASP A 190 -7.04 6.45 7.56
CA ASP A 190 -8.25 6.71 8.33
C ASP A 190 -9.31 5.65 8.01
N TYR A 191 -9.41 4.65 8.88
CA TYR A 191 -10.38 3.57 8.70
C TYR A 191 -11.84 4.04 8.81
N THR A 192 -12.11 5.27 9.26
CA THR A 192 -13.46 5.85 9.16
C THR A 192 -13.86 6.12 7.71
N ILE A 193 -12.88 6.44 6.84
CA ILE A 193 -13.08 6.62 5.40
C ILE A 193 -13.41 5.28 4.76
N GLU A 194 -12.64 4.24 5.08
CA GLU A 194 -12.88 2.88 4.60
C GLU A 194 -14.26 2.35 5.05
N SER A 195 -14.63 2.56 6.32
CA SER A 195 -15.97 2.24 6.85
C SER A 195 -17.08 2.95 6.06
N LYS A 196 -16.95 4.25 5.82
CA LYS A 196 -17.93 5.04 5.04
C LYS A 196 -18.04 4.54 3.60
N ASN A 197 -16.91 4.21 2.98
CA ASN A 197 -16.87 3.69 1.62
C ASN A 197 -17.55 2.32 1.53
N LEU A 198 -17.28 1.41 2.47
CA LEU A 198 -17.94 0.09 2.54
C LEU A 198 -19.46 0.22 2.65
N LYS A 199 -19.95 1.07 3.55
CA LYS A 199 -21.40 1.33 3.70
C LYS A 199 -22.02 1.91 2.43
N THR A 200 -21.31 2.83 1.78
CA THR A 200 -21.76 3.44 0.51
C THR A 200 -21.84 2.41 -0.60
N ILE A 201 -20.80 1.58 -0.77
CA ILE A 201 -20.76 0.51 -1.76
C ILE A 201 -21.88 -0.50 -1.49
N LYS A 202 -22.08 -0.89 -0.23
CA LYS A 202 -23.17 -1.79 0.17
C LYS A 202 -24.54 -1.26 -0.22
N LYS A 203 -24.81 0.03 0.05
CA LYS A 203 -26.05 0.70 -0.35
C LYS A 203 -26.23 0.72 -1.87
N ASN A 204 -25.17 1.09 -2.60
CA ASN A 204 -25.20 1.17 -4.06
C ASN A 204 -25.41 -0.20 -4.71
N LEU A 205 -24.89 -1.26 -4.10
CA LEU A 205 -24.97 -2.64 -4.61
C LEU A 205 -26.11 -3.47 -3.99
N ALA A 206 -27.04 -2.86 -3.24
CA ALA A 206 -28.10 -3.58 -2.54
C ALA A 206 -29.02 -4.43 -3.46
N ARG A 207 -29.04 -4.13 -4.77
CA ARG A 207 -29.83 -4.87 -5.78
C ARG A 207 -29.01 -5.86 -6.61
N HIS A 208 -27.71 -6.00 -6.34
CA HIS A 208 -26.80 -6.87 -7.08
C HIS A 208 -26.45 -8.10 -6.24
N TYR A 209 -27.22 -9.18 -6.40
CA TYR A 209 -27.11 -10.40 -5.58
C TYR A 209 -25.80 -11.20 -5.78
N ASN A 210 -25.02 -10.88 -6.81
CA ASN A 210 -23.76 -11.58 -7.13
C ASN A 210 -22.55 -11.02 -6.35
N VAL A 211 -22.72 -9.94 -5.58
CA VAL A 211 -21.64 -9.30 -4.81
C VAL A 211 -22.07 -9.18 -3.35
N LYS A 212 -21.25 -9.69 -2.44
CA LYS A 212 -21.49 -9.57 -0.99
C LYS A 212 -20.55 -8.54 -0.38
N ILE A 213 -21.13 -7.50 0.20
CA ILE A 213 -20.38 -6.48 0.96
C ILE A 213 -20.58 -6.75 2.46
N PRO A 214 -19.50 -6.91 3.25
CA PRO A 214 -19.62 -7.16 4.68
C PRO A 214 -20.32 -6.00 5.41
N GLU A 215 -20.89 -6.29 6.57
CA GLU A 215 -21.39 -5.26 7.49
C GLU A 215 -20.22 -4.68 8.28
N VAL A 216 -20.31 -3.39 8.62
CA VAL A 216 -19.33 -2.74 9.50
C VAL A 216 -19.91 -2.66 10.91
N TYR A 217 -19.12 -3.04 11.91
CA TYR A 217 -19.48 -2.95 13.32
C TYR A 217 -18.98 -1.62 13.89
N ASP A 218 -19.84 -0.60 13.90
CA ASP A 218 -19.45 0.76 14.31
C ASP A 218 -18.94 0.84 15.75
N ASP A 219 -19.55 0.13 16.70
CA ASP A 219 -19.11 0.08 18.11
C ASP A 219 -17.74 -0.62 18.29
N TYR A 220 -17.25 -1.23 17.23
CA TYR A 220 -15.99 -1.96 17.15
C TYR A 220 -15.02 -1.33 16.12
N SER A 221 -15.35 -0.13 15.64
CA SER A 221 -14.58 0.57 14.61
C SER A 221 -14.22 1.98 15.05
N THR A 222 -13.00 2.41 14.72
CA THR A 222 -12.43 3.72 14.98
C THR A 222 -11.58 4.14 13.76
N LYS A 223 -10.86 5.27 13.87
CA LYS A 223 -9.86 5.63 12.87
C LYS A 223 -8.68 4.65 12.77
N ASN A 224 -8.46 3.80 13.78
CA ASN A 224 -7.31 2.87 13.86
C ASN A 224 -7.70 1.39 13.80
N VAL A 225 -8.99 1.07 14.01
CA VAL A 225 -9.53 -0.29 14.01
C VAL A 225 -10.77 -0.32 13.13
N LEU A 226 -10.90 -1.31 12.26
CA LEU A 226 -12.10 -1.53 11.46
C LEU A 226 -12.57 -2.97 11.67
N THR A 227 -13.84 -3.14 12.04
CA THR A 227 -14.46 -4.44 12.27
C THR A 227 -15.67 -4.64 11.39
#